data_AF-A0A151NYR1-F1
#
_entry.id   AF-A0A151NYR1-F1
#
_cell.length_a   1.000
_cell.length_b   1.000
_cell.length_c   1.000
_cell.angle_alpha   90.00
_cell.angle_beta   90.00
_cell.angle_gamma   90.00
#
_symmetry.space_group_name_H-M   'P 1'
#
loop_
_entity.id
_entity.type
_entity.pdbx_description
1 polymer ?
#
loop_
_entity_poly.entity_id
_entity_poly.type
_entity_poly.pdbx_seq_one_letter_code
_entity_poly.pdbx_strand_id
1 'polypeptide(L)'
;MNRVRFADALGLELTQVKVFQSSEDPSVPLHVLSRLSINSALCCSSLDLEFAMQCLVPDFPPPADAADFTARLRRQRVCLERVSSSDLGLGGTVRVLNVAFEKQVSVRYTFDRWQSLHEVCALWHSGVAEGDGLGPADVFTFFLPVPPFLLRPCSVVQLAVRYRVDGHEYWDNNEGQNYSFTCRSHPLKMPRECEESWIHFI
;
A
#
# COMPACT_ATOMS: atom_id res chain seq x y z
N MET A 1 9.90 -46.38 -22.60
CA MET A 1 9.42 -45.48 -21.52
C MET A 1 10.02 -44.11 -21.78
N ASN A 2 9.24 -43.15 -22.27
CA ASN A 2 9.74 -41.80 -22.57
C ASN A 2 9.55 -40.90 -21.34
N ARG A 3 10.64 -40.33 -20.81
CA ARG A 3 10.62 -39.42 -19.66
C ARG A 3 10.80 -38.00 -20.16
N VAL A 4 9.73 -37.20 -20.08
CA VAL A 4 9.76 -35.77 -20.39
C VAL A 4 10.46 -35.05 -19.24
N ARG A 5 11.43 -34.20 -19.56
CA ARG A 5 12.13 -33.33 -18.61
C ARG A 5 11.98 -31.89 -19.09
N PHE A 6 11.67 -31.00 -18.15
CA PHE A 6 11.59 -29.58 -18.41
C PHE A 6 12.92 -28.95 -18.01
N ALA A 7 13.45 -28.11 -18.89
CA ALA A 7 14.71 -27.41 -18.71
C ALA A 7 14.48 -25.90 -18.86
N ASP A 8 15.32 -25.09 -18.22
CA ASP A 8 15.31 -23.64 -18.37
C ASP A 8 15.86 -23.20 -19.74
N ALA A 9 15.91 -21.89 -19.99
CA ALA A 9 16.43 -21.34 -21.25
C ALA A 9 17.92 -21.65 -21.51
N LEU A 10 18.64 -22.16 -20.50
CA LEU A 10 20.04 -22.58 -20.59
C LEU A 10 20.18 -24.11 -20.67
N GLY A 11 19.08 -24.85 -20.74
CA GLY A 11 19.07 -26.32 -20.84
C GLY A 11 19.35 -27.04 -19.52
N LEU A 12 19.33 -26.32 -18.38
CA LEU A 12 19.50 -26.89 -17.05
C LEU A 12 18.16 -27.40 -16.51
N GLU A 13 18.19 -28.44 -15.68
CA GLU A 13 16.98 -29.04 -15.10
C GLU A 13 16.24 -27.99 -14.26
N LEU A 14 14.94 -27.80 -14.50
CA LEU A 14 14.15 -26.78 -13.83
C LEU A 14 14.10 -27.07 -12.31
N THR A 15 14.89 -26.35 -11.51
CA THR A 15 15.08 -26.66 -10.07
C THR A 15 14.03 -26.04 -9.16
N GLN A 16 13.32 -25.01 -9.61
CA GLN A 16 12.41 -24.26 -8.75
C GLN A 16 11.09 -23.94 -9.47
N VAL A 17 10.01 -24.51 -8.95
CA VAL A 17 8.63 -24.20 -9.35
C VAL A 17 7.99 -23.44 -8.21
N LYS A 18 7.72 -22.14 -8.41
CA LYS A 18 6.96 -21.34 -7.45
C LYS A 18 5.48 -21.38 -7.87
N VAL A 19 4.68 -22.11 -7.10
CA VAL A 19 3.23 -22.20 -7.30
C VAL A 19 2.59 -21.02 -6.58
N PHE A 20 1.97 -20.11 -7.34
CA PHE A 20 1.25 -18.97 -6.77
C PHE A 20 -0.18 -19.40 -6.40
N GLN A 21 -0.61 -19.05 -5.18
CA GLN A 21 -2.00 -19.24 -4.75
C GLN A 21 -2.79 -17.98 -5.09
N SER A 22 -4.03 -18.12 -5.59
CA SER A 22 -4.87 -16.98 -5.98
C SER A 22 -5.29 -16.07 -4.82
N SER A 23 -4.99 -16.45 -3.57
CA SER A 23 -5.24 -15.68 -2.35
C SER A 23 -4.02 -14.92 -1.84
N GLU A 24 -2.85 -15.10 -2.46
CA GLU A 24 -1.61 -14.42 -2.08
C GLU A 24 -1.46 -13.14 -2.91
N ASP A 25 -1.38 -11.98 -2.26
CA ASP A 25 -1.13 -10.72 -2.97
C ASP A 25 0.20 -10.83 -3.73
N PRO A 26 0.24 -10.47 -5.02
CA PRO A 26 1.45 -10.57 -5.81
C PRO A 26 2.51 -9.61 -5.26
N SER A 27 3.47 -10.16 -4.52
CA SER A 27 4.65 -9.42 -4.06
C SER A 27 5.59 -9.22 -5.24
N VAL A 28 5.40 -8.11 -5.96
CA VAL A 28 6.30 -7.72 -7.05
C VAL A 28 7.65 -7.31 -6.44
N PRO A 29 8.75 -8.02 -6.75
CA PRO A 29 10.06 -7.65 -6.22
C PRO A 29 10.45 -6.23 -6.64
N LEU A 30 11.13 -5.49 -5.76
CA LEU A 30 11.54 -4.10 -6.02
C LEU A 30 12.37 -3.93 -7.31
N HIS A 31 13.14 -4.94 -7.71
CA HIS A 31 13.90 -4.89 -8.96
C HIS A 31 13.00 -4.92 -10.21
N VAL A 32 11.83 -5.57 -10.13
CA VAL A 32 10.84 -5.61 -11.23
C VAL A 32 10.14 -4.25 -11.34
N LEU A 33 9.73 -3.66 -10.20
CA LEU A 33 9.15 -2.30 -10.18
C LEU A 33 10.16 -1.26 -10.68
N SER A 34 11.42 -1.37 -10.27
CA SER A 34 12.51 -0.54 -10.78
C SER A 34 12.64 -0.66 -12.30
N ARG A 35 12.69 -1.88 -12.85
CA ARG A 35 12.79 -2.10 -14.31
C ARG A 35 11.57 -1.58 -15.08
N LEU A 36 10.35 -1.74 -14.56
CA LEU A 36 9.14 -1.24 -15.21
C LEU A 36 9.14 0.30 -15.27
N SER A 37 9.54 0.96 -14.17
CA SER A 37 9.68 2.42 -14.12
C SER A 37 10.79 2.95 -15.02
N ILE A 38 11.86 2.16 -15.23
CA ILE A 38 12.95 2.50 -16.15
C ILE A 38 12.49 2.39 -17.60
N ASN A 39 11.81 1.30 -17.97
CA ASN A 39 11.34 1.08 -19.33
C ASN A 39 10.31 2.12 -19.77
N SER A 40 9.44 2.59 -18.87
CA SER A 40 8.50 3.68 -19.18
C SER A 40 9.22 5.01 -19.42
N ALA A 41 10.34 5.26 -18.73
CA ALA A 41 11.15 6.47 -18.87
C ALA A 41 12.10 6.44 -20.08
N LEU A 42 12.63 5.28 -20.47
CA LEU A 42 13.49 5.13 -21.66
C LEU A 42 12.77 5.42 -22.99
N CYS A 43 11.43 5.40 -23.00
CA CYS A 43 10.64 5.89 -24.13
C CYS A 43 10.77 7.42 -24.34
N CYS A 44 11.29 8.15 -23.35
CA CYS A 44 11.57 9.59 -23.42
C CYS A 44 13.08 9.82 -23.26
N SER A 45 13.77 9.93 -24.38
CA SER A 45 15.23 10.06 -24.47
C SER A 45 15.81 11.21 -23.62
N SER A 46 16.56 10.86 -22.57
CA SER A 46 17.79 11.57 -22.15
C SER A 46 18.56 10.73 -21.13
N LEU A 47 19.78 10.32 -21.52
CA LEU A 47 20.76 9.66 -20.66
C LEU A 47 21.40 10.73 -19.76
N ASP A 48 20.94 10.81 -18.51
CA ASP A 48 21.67 11.26 -17.30
C ASP A 48 20.68 11.36 -16.11
N LEU A 49 19.86 10.32 -15.87
CA LEU A 49 18.93 10.31 -14.74
C LEU A 49 19.53 9.59 -13.55
N GLU A 50 19.90 10.34 -12.51
CA GLU A 50 19.79 9.85 -11.14
C GLU A 50 18.31 9.55 -10.89
N PHE A 51 17.89 8.29 -11.11
CA PHE A 51 16.50 7.88 -10.95
C PHE A 51 16.11 7.95 -9.47
N ALA A 52 15.35 8.98 -9.10
CA ALA A 52 14.79 9.13 -7.77
C ALA A 52 13.32 8.69 -7.79
N MET A 53 13.03 7.51 -7.26
CA MET A 53 11.64 7.13 -6.99
C MET A 53 11.19 7.83 -5.71
N GLN A 54 10.14 8.63 -5.82
CA GLN A 54 9.48 9.21 -4.66
C GLN A 54 8.48 8.20 -4.10
N CYS A 55 8.60 7.90 -2.80
CA CYS A 55 7.64 7.05 -2.11
C CYS A 55 7.19 7.71 -0.80
N LEU A 56 5.92 7.49 -0.43
CA LEU A 56 5.40 7.90 0.86
C LEU A 56 5.70 6.80 1.87
N VAL A 57 6.49 7.15 2.88
CA VAL A 57 6.87 6.21 3.95
C VAL A 57 6.07 6.57 5.20
N PRO A 58 5.36 5.62 5.82
CA PRO A 58 4.64 5.87 7.07
C PRO A 58 5.63 6.21 8.19
N ASP A 59 5.29 7.23 8.98
CA ASP A 59 6.08 7.65 10.16
C ASP A 59 5.56 6.98 11.45
N PHE A 60 4.87 5.84 11.30
CA PHE A 60 4.27 5.06 12.38
C PHE A 60 4.45 3.56 12.11
N PRO A 61 4.52 2.71 13.15
CA PRO A 61 4.58 1.27 12.98
C PRO A 61 3.27 0.73 12.36
N PRO A 62 3.30 -0.39 11.62
CA PRO A 62 2.09 -1.00 11.05
C PRO A 62 0.98 -1.13 12.12
N PRO A 63 -0.18 -0.49 11.93
CA PRO A 63 -1.20 -0.42 12.98
C PRO A 63 -1.73 -1.79 13.42
N ALA A 64 -1.88 -2.73 12.49
CA ALA A 64 -2.33 -4.09 12.78
C ALA A 64 -1.36 -4.90 13.65
N ASP A 65 -0.07 -4.58 13.63
CA ASP A 65 0.97 -5.29 14.40
C ASP A 65 1.16 -4.67 15.80
N ALA A 66 0.50 -3.56 16.08
CA ALA A 66 0.56 -2.90 17.37
C ALA A 66 -0.20 -3.73 18.43
N ALA A 67 0.43 -4.00 19.58
CA ALA A 67 -0.16 -4.83 20.63
C ALA A 67 -1.47 -4.26 21.20
N ASP A 68 -1.67 -2.94 21.09
CA ASP A 68 -2.85 -2.20 21.52
C ASP A 68 -3.97 -2.14 20.46
N PHE A 69 -3.75 -2.65 19.24
CA PHE A 69 -4.72 -2.54 18.13
C PHE A 69 -6.13 -2.99 18.51
N THR A 70 -6.25 -4.16 19.13
CA THR A 70 -7.53 -4.71 19.61
C THR A 70 -8.18 -3.82 20.66
N ALA A 71 -7.40 -3.28 21.60
CA ALA A 71 -7.92 -2.40 22.64
C ALA A 71 -8.40 -1.06 22.05
N ARG A 72 -7.64 -0.49 21.10
CA ARG A 72 -8.04 0.73 20.39
C ARG A 72 -9.30 0.52 19.57
N LEU A 73 -9.38 -0.57 18.81
CA LEU A 73 -10.54 -0.90 17.99
C LEU A 73 -11.80 -1.07 18.85
N ARG A 74 -11.70 -1.69 20.03
CA ARG A 74 -12.81 -1.75 20.99
C ARG A 74 -13.23 -0.37 21.52
N ARG A 75 -12.26 0.50 21.81
CA ARG A 75 -12.51 1.83 22.39
C ARG A 75 -13.07 2.82 21.37
N GLN A 76 -12.49 2.86 20.17
CA GLN A 76 -12.77 3.84 19.13
C GLN A 76 -13.72 3.31 18.05
N ARG A 77 -14.02 1.99 18.02
CA ARG A 77 -14.86 1.31 17.01
C ARG A 77 -14.35 1.32 15.57
N VAL A 78 -13.29 2.07 15.30
CA VAL A 78 -12.60 2.15 14.02
C VAL A 78 -11.10 2.19 14.28
N CYS A 79 -10.34 1.46 13.48
CA CYS A 79 -8.88 1.54 13.46
C CYS A 79 -8.38 1.35 12.02
N LEU A 80 -7.41 2.16 11.61
CA LEU A 80 -6.60 1.90 10.43
C LEU A 80 -5.83 0.59 10.64
N GLU A 81 -5.86 -0.33 9.68
CA GLU A 81 -5.26 -1.65 9.79
C GLU A 81 -3.93 -1.71 9.04
N ARG A 82 -3.92 -1.39 7.74
CA ARG A 82 -2.72 -1.33 6.91
C ARG A 82 -2.79 -0.17 5.93
N VAL A 83 -1.61 0.34 5.55
CA VAL A 83 -1.45 1.28 4.45
C VAL A 83 -0.26 0.88 3.60
N SER A 84 -0.43 0.93 2.30
CA SER A 84 0.60 0.74 1.29
C SER A 84 0.73 2.00 0.43
N SER A 85 1.97 2.32 0.03
CA SER A 85 2.24 3.37 -0.95
C SER A 85 2.44 2.72 -2.31
N SER A 86 1.80 3.31 -3.33
CA SER A 86 2.08 3.05 -4.74
C SER A 86 2.53 4.34 -5.44
N ASP A 87 2.86 4.22 -6.71
CA ASP A 87 3.13 5.31 -7.65
C ASP A 87 1.90 6.22 -7.89
N LEU A 88 0.70 5.69 -7.68
CA LEU A 88 -0.56 6.41 -7.88
C LEU A 88 -1.11 7.05 -6.60
N GLY A 89 -0.62 6.65 -5.42
CA GLY A 89 -1.08 7.19 -4.14
C GLY A 89 -0.96 6.25 -2.95
N LEU A 90 -1.84 6.43 -1.97
CA LEU A 90 -1.90 5.61 -0.75
C LEU A 90 -3.14 4.72 -0.78
N GLY A 91 -2.93 3.41 -0.73
CA GLY A 91 -3.99 2.42 -0.52
C GLY A 91 -3.99 1.94 0.92
N GLY A 92 -5.14 1.59 1.48
CA GLY A 92 -5.16 1.05 2.84
C GLY A 92 -6.45 0.36 3.21
N THR A 93 -6.37 -0.40 4.31
CA THR A 93 -7.51 -1.09 4.92
C THR A 93 -7.81 -0.50 6.29
N VAL A 94 -9.10 -0.42 6.61
CA VAL A 94 -9.66 0.07 7.86
C VAL A 94 -10.54 -1.03 8.43
N ARG A 95 -10.36 -1.34 9.72
CA ARG A 95 -11.22 -2.25 10.45
C ARG A 95 -12.22 -1.46 11.30
N VAL A 96 -13.49 -1.79 11.21
CA VAL A 96 -14.57 -1.19 12.01
C VAL A 96 -15.37 -2.26 12.74
N LEU A 97 -15.84 -1.96 13.94
CA LEU A 97 -16.73 -2.88 14.66
C LEU A 97 -18.11 -2.87 14.02
N ASN A 98 -18.72 -4.05 13.88
CA ASN A 98 -20.04 -4.19 13.28
C ASN A 98 -21.14 -3.86 14.30
N VAL A 99 -21.44 -2.56 14.45
CA VAL A 99 -22.48 -2.06 15.36
C VAL A 99 -23.87 -2.09 14.73
N ALA A 100 -23.98 -1.69 13.45
CA ALA A 100 -25.22 -1.71 12.67
C ALA A 100 -24.91 -1.96 11.20
N PHE A 101 -25.93 -2.31 10.41
CA PHE A 101 -25.76 -2.63 8.98
C PHE A 101 -25.27 -1.42 8.17
N GLU A 102 -25.91 -0.27 8.33
CA GLU A 102 -25.54 0.96 7.63
C GLU A 102 -24.28 1.57 8.24
N LYS A 103 -23.19 1.53 7.48
CA LYS A 103 -21.87 2.02 7.87
C LYS A 103 -21.34 2.97 6.82
N GLN A 104 -20.89 4.14 7.25
CA GLN A 104 -20.18 5.07 6.40
C GLN A 104 -18.76 5.26 6.92
N VAL A 105 -17.79 4.73 6.19
CA VAL A 105 -16.37 4.90 6.49
C VAL A 105 -15.77 5.86 5.47
N SER A 106 -15.03 6.83 5.96
CA SER A 106 -14.37 7.84 5.12
C SER A 106 -13.01 8.21 5.69
N VAL A 107 -12.04 8.47 4.83
CA VAL A 107 -10.70 8.88 5.22
C VAL A 107 -10.54 10.36 4.88
N ARG A 108 -10.25 11.16 5.90
CA ARG A 108 -9.87 12.56 5.74
C ARG A 108 -8.37 12.68 5.67
N TYR A 109 -7.88 13.48 4.74
CA TYR A 109 -6.45 13.66 4.53
C TYR A 109 -6.11 15.06 4.05
N THR A 110 -4.85 15.43 4.23
CA THR A 110 -4.33 16.77 3.94
C THR A 110 -2.86 16.68 3.49
N PHE A 111 -2.45 17.67 2.70
CA PHE A 111 -1.07 17.83 2.22
C PHE A 111 -0.35 19.04 2.86
N ASP A 112 -1.06 19.84 3.67
CA ASP A 112 -0.62 21.18 4.10
C ASP A 112 -0.89 21.46 5.59
N ARG A 113 -0.84 20.42 6.42
CA ARG A 113 -1.07 20.48 7.87
C ARG A 113 -2.49 20.95 8.22
N TRP A 114 -3.49 20.37 7.56
CA TRP A 114 -4.91 20.62 7.80
C TRP A 114 -5.42 22.01 7.42
N GLN A 115 -4.73 22.72 6.52
CA GLN A 115 -5.25 23.96 5.93
C GLN A 115 -6.27 23.66 4.82
N SER A 116 -5.96 22.67 3.99
CA SER A 116 -6.89 22.04 3.06
C SER A 116 -7.28 20.65 3.57
N LEU A 117 -8.54 20.29 3.30
CA LEU A 117 -9.14 19.03 3.73
C LEU A 117 -9.71 18.33 2.52
N HIS A 118 -9.24 17.10 2.32
CA HIS A 118 -9.75 16.17 1.33
C HIS A 118 -10.38 14.98 2.04
N GLU A 119 -11.38 14.37 1.41
CA GLU A 119 -12.09 13.24 1.97
C GLU A 119 -12.41 12.23 0.87
N VAL A 120 -12.14 10.95 1.13
CA VAL A 120 -12.60 9.84 0.30
C VAL A 120 -13.50 8.91 1.10
N CYS A 121 -14.46 8.29 0.43
CA CYS A 121 -15.22 7.18 1.00
C CYS A 121 -14.41 5.88 0.89
N ALA A 122 -14.42 5.08 1.95
CA ALA A 122 -13.90 3.72 1.91
C ALA A 122 -15.01 2.76 1.47
N LEU A 123 -14.63 1.72 0.75
CA LEU A 123 -15.53 0.69 0.23
C LEU A 123 -15.46 -0.56 1.09
N TRP A 124 -16.60 -1.19 1.37
CA TRP A 124 -16.61 -2.45 2.10
C TRP A 124 -15.88 -3.53 1.29
N HIS A 125 -15.00 -4.29 1.96
CA HIS A 125 -14.23 -5.37 1.36
C HIS A 125 -14.71 -6.73 1.89
N SER A 126 -14.70 -6.92 3.21
CA SER A 126 -15.00 -8.22 3.81
C SER A 126 -15.42 -8.11 5.27
N GLY A 127 -16.21 -9.06 5.76
CA GLY A 127 -16.44 -9.26 7.19
C GLY A 127 -15.37 -10.16 7.81
N VAL A 128 -14.99 -9.87 9.05
CA VAL A 128 -14.08 -10.67 9.88
C VAL A 128 -14.89 -11.27 11.03
N ALA A 129 -14.94 -12.60 11.07
CA ALA A 129 -15.60 -13.35 12.13
C ALA A 129 -14.82 -13.24 13.46
N GLU A 130 -15.46 -13.64 14.57
CA GLU A 130 -14.99 -13.53 15.96
C GLU A 130 -13.73 -14.36 16.31
N GLY A 131 -12.69 -14.36 15.47
CA GLY A 131 -11.44 -15.08 15.73
C GLY A 131 -10.57 -14.44 16.81
N ASP A 132 -10.64 -13.11 16.98
CA ASP A 132 -9.74 -12.33 17.84
C ASP A 132 -10.39 -11.89 19.18
N GLY A 133 -11.55 -12.48 19.53
CA GLY A 133 -12.35 -12.06 20.70
C GLY A 133 -12.92 -10.63 20.60
N LEU A 134 -12.81 -9.99 19.43
CA LEU A 134 -13.16 -8.59 19.17
C LEU A 134 -14.64 -8.34 18.86
N GLY A 135 -15.44 -9.40 18.73
CA GLY A 135 -16.76 -9.34 18.12
C GLY A 135 -16.69 -9.26 16.59
N PRO A 136 -17.83 -9.26 15.89
CA PRO A 136 -17.86 -9.13 14.43
C PRO A 136 -17.31 -7.76 14.01
N ALA A 137 -16.38 -7.76 13.06
CA ALA A 137 -15.81 -6.55 12.48
C ALA A 137 -15.91 -6.57 10.95
N ASP A 138 -15.96 -5.40 10.34
CA ASP A 138 -15.90 -5.24 8.88
C ASP A 138 -14.59 -4.56 8.48
N VAL A 139 -14.07 -4.95 7.33
CA VAL A 139 -12.89 -4.36 6.70
C VAL A 139 -13.35 -3.53 5.51
N PHE A 140 -12.91 -2.28 5.48
CA PHE A 140 -13.10 -1.33 4.40
C PHE A 140 -11.76 -1.02 3.75
N THR A 141 -11.76 -0.81 2.44
CA THR A 141 -10.59 -0.40 1.67
C THR A 141 -10.75 1.02 1.15
N PHE A 142 -9.68 1.78 1.09
CA PHE A 142 -9.67 3.13 0.52
C PHE A 142 -8.44 3.33 -0.35
N PHE A 143 -8.55 4.32 -1.24
CA PHE A 143 -7.45 4.78 -2.06
C PHE A 143 -7.43 6.31 -2.07
N LEU A 144 -6.28 6.89 -1.70
CA LEU A 144 -6.02 8.31 -1.75
C LEU A 144 -5.18 8.58 -2.99
N PRO A 145 -5.72 9.23 -4.03
CA PRO A 145 -4.89 9.65 -5.16
C PRO A 145 -3.93 10.72 -4.65
N VAL A 146 -2.63 10.47 -4.81
CA VAL A 146 -1.60 11.45 -4.47
C VAL A 146 -0.82 11.78 -5.74
N PRO A 147 -1.17 12.87 -6.43
CA PRO A 147 -0.47 13.26 -7.63
C PRO A 147 1.03 13.50 -7.36
N PRO A 148 1.93 12.98 -8.21
CA PRO A 148 3.38 13.11 -8.01
C PRO A 148 3.86 14.57 -7.88
N PHE A 149 3.18 15.52 -8.53
CA PHE A 149 3.54 16.94 -8.44
C PHE A 149 3.32 17.56 -7.05
N LEU A 150 2.51 16.93 -6.19
CA LEU A 150 2.34 17.34 -4.79
C LEU A 150 3.46 16.80 -3.88
N LEU A 151 4.19 15.79 -4.33
CA LEU A 151 5.21 15.10 -3.57
C LEU A 151 6.57 15.76 -3.80
N ARG A 152 6.83 16.87 -3.12
CA ARG A 152 8.20 17.35 -2.96
C ARG A 152 8.93 16.48 -1.93
N PRO A 153 10.26 16.32 -2.01
CA PRO A 153 11.03 15.71 -0.94
C PRO A 153 10.66 16.34 0.42
N CYS A 154 10.46 15.49 1.44
CA CYS A 154 10.03 15.91 2.79
C CYS A 154 8.60 16.48 2.89
N SER A 155 7.78 16.35 1.85
CA SER A 155 6.34 16.62 1.98
C SER A 155 5.71 15.61 2.92
N VAL A 156 4.76 16.07 3.74
CA VAL A 156 4.05 15.24 4.71
C VAL A 156 2.58 15.17 4.32
N VAL A 157 2.08 13.94 4.19
CA VAL A 157 0.65 13.66 4.06
C VAL A 157 0.14 13.20 5.41
N GLN A 158 -0.97 13.77 5.87
CA GLN A 158 -1.60 13.34 7.13
C GLN A 158 -3.00 12.84 6.83
N LEU A 159 -3.42 11.76 7.50
CA LEU A 159 -4.77 11.24 7.40
C LEU A 159 -5.36 10.85 8.77
N ALA A 160 -6.68 10.85 8.83
CA ALA A 160 -7.49 10.34 9.92
C ALA A 160 -8.73 9.64 9.36
N VAL A 161 -9.19 8.59 10.04
CA VAL A 161 -10.33 7.78 9.60
C VAL A 161 -11.56 8.18 10.39
N ARG A 162 -12.67 8.36 9.68
CA ARG A 162 -14.00 8.69 10.23
C ARG A 162 -14.95 7.54 9.96
N TYR A 163 -15.60 7.07 11.01
CA TYR A 163 -16.62 6.02 10.95
C TYR A 163 -17.94 6.55 11.50
N ARG A 164 -18.99 6.54 10.67
CA ARG A 164 -20.36 6.87 11.07
C ARG A 164 -21.23 5.63 11.03
N VAL A 165 -21.96 5.40 12.12
CA VAL A 165 -22.89 4.29 12.28
C VAL A 165 -23.97 4.67 13.29
N ASP A 166 -25.22 4.35 12.97
CA ASP A 166 -26.37 4.56 13.89
C ASP A 166 -26.45 6.00 14.46
N GLY A 167 -26.17 7.00 13.63
CA GLY A 167 -26.16 8.41 14.03
C GLY A 167 -24.95 8.85 14.88
N HIS A 168 -24.04 7.94 15.23
CA HIS A 168 -22.81 8.24 15.96
C HIS A 168 -21.62 8.37 15.02
N GLU A 169 -20.66 9.24 15.39
CA GLU A 169 -19.40 9.44 14.66
C GLU A 169 -18.22 9.07 15.56
N TYR A 170 -17.33 8.26 15.00
CA TYR A 170 -16.10 7.78 15.63
C TYR A 170 -14.90 8.17 14.78
N TRP A 171 -13.78 8.44 15.45
CA TRP A 171 -12.56 8.90 14.82
C TRP A 171 -11.38 8.03 15.24
N ASP A 172 -10.59 7.64 14.24
CA ASP A 172 -9.23 7.17 14.45
C ASP A 172 -8.26 8.20 13.86
N ASN A 173 -7.67 8.97 14.77
CA ASN A 173 -6.66 9.98 14.48
C ASN A 173 -5.32 9.62 15.14
N ASN A 174 -5.04 8.32 15.34
CA ASN A 174 -3.81 7.84 15.97
C ASN A 174 -3.53 8.54 17.32
N GLU A 175 -4.53 8.55 18.21
CA GLU A 175 -4.47 9.19 19.55
C GLU A 175 -4.07 10.68 19.52
N GLY A 176 -4.47 11.39 18.46
CA GLY A 176 -4.18 12.82 18.28
C GLY A 176 -2.91 13.14 17.50
N GLN A 177 -2.11 12.13 17.12
CA GLN A 177 -0.91 12.33 16.30
C GLN A 177 -1.20 12.37 14.79
N ASN A 178 -2.37 11.86 14.38
CA ASN A 178 -2.73 11.51 13.01
C ASN A 178 -1.77 10.47 12.38
N TYR A 179 -2.20 9.89 11.28
CA TYR A 179 -1.35 9.00 10.48
C TYR A 179 -0.57 9.85 9.48
N SER A 180 0.73 10.01 9.73
CA SER A 180 1.61 10.85 8.91
C SER A 180 2.50 10.00 8.00
N PHE A 181 2.70 10.46 6.77
CA PHE A 181 3.56 9.86 5.77
C PHE A 181 4.51 10.90 5.23
N THR A 182 5.80 10.60 5.24
CA THR A 182 6.83 11.48 4.71
C THR A 182 7.26 11.00 3.33
N CYS A 183 7.24 11.91 2.36
CA CYS A 183 7.79 11.67 1.03
C CYS A 183 9.31 11.55 1.10
N ARG A 184 9.83 10.37 0.77
CA ARG A 184 11.26 10.08 0.69
C ARG A 184 11.66 9.81 -0.76
N SER A 185 12.80 10.35 -1.15
CA SER A 185 13.44 10.04 -2.42
C SER A 185 14.33 8.83 -2.23
N HIS A 186 14.04 7.74 -2.95
CA HIS A 186 14.93 6.59 -3.03
C HIS A 186 15.72 6.64 -4.35
N PRO A 187 17.06 6.79 -4.29
CA PRO A 187 17.88 6.69 -5.48
C PRO A 187 17.87 5.24 -5.95
N LEU A 188 17.27 4.99 -7.11
CA LEU A 188 17.40 3.74 -7.83
C LEU A 188 18.78 3.73 -8.49
N LYS A 189 19.72 3.04 -7.86
CA LYS A 189 20.97 2.69 -8.54
C LYS A 189 20.67 1.58 -9.54
N MET A 190 20.98 1.80 -10.81
CA MET A 190 20.94 0.73 -11.80
C MET A 190 21.88 -0.41 -11.34
N PRO A 191 21.43 -1.67 -11.30
CA PRO A 191 22.34 -2.79 -11.26
C PRO A 191 23.22 -2.71 -12.52
N ARG A 192 24.55 -2.76 -12.36
CA ARG A 192 25.52 -2.66 -13.46
C ARG A 192 25.30 -3.71 -14.57
N GLU A 193 24.56 -4.78 -14.27
CA GLU A 193 24.14 -5.82 -15.23
C GLU A 193 23.14 -5.32 -16.31
N CYS A 194 22.59 -4.11 -16.16
CA CYS A 194 21.74 -3.49 -17.18
C CYS A 194 22.49 -2.93 -18.40
N GLU A 195 23.81 -2.73 -18.33
CA GLU A 195 24.57 -2.22 -19.49
C GLU A 195 24.79 -3.28 -20.58
N GLU A 196 24.74 -4.57 -20.25
CA GLU A 196 25.04 -5.66 -21.20
C GLU A 196 23.81 -6.47 -21.66
N SER A 197 22.62 -6.15 -21.18
CA SER A 197 21.40 -6.88 -21.53
C SER A 197 20.80 -6.41 -22.86
N TRP A 198 21.42 -6.76 -23.98
CA TRP A 198 20.80 -6.65 -25.30
C TRP A 198 19.72 -7.74 -25.45
N ILE A 199 18.46 -7.32 -25.46
CA ILE A 199 17.34 -8.23 -25.74
C ILE A 199 17.32 -8.47 -27.25
N HIS A 200 17.75 -9.66 -27.69
CA HIS A 200 17.46 -10.15 -29.03
C HIS A 200 16.00 -10.63 -29.07
N PHE A 201 15.15 -9.93 -29.81
CA PHE A 201 13.87 -10.47 -30.23
C PHE A 201 14.11 -11.34 -31.46
N ILE A 202 13.78 -12.63 -31.35
CA ILE A 202 13.66 -13.55 -32.49
C ILE A 202 12.19 -13.57 -32.92
#